data_AF-A0A950MHH5-F1
#
_entry.id   AF-A0A950MHH5-F1
#
_cell.length_a   1.000
_cell.length_b   1.000
_cell.length_c   1.000
_cell.angle_alpha   90.00
_cell.angle_beta   90.00
_cell.angle_gamma   90.00
#
_symmetry.space_group_name_H-M   'P 1'
#
loop_
_entity.id
_entity.type
_entity.pdbx_description
1 polymer ?
#
loop_
_entity_poly.entity_id
_entity_poly.type
_entity_poly.pdbx_seq_one_letter_code
_entity_poly.pdbx_strand_id
1 'polypeptide(L)'
;MERPSLMQQIRRNALALLSLLVALTALSYNTWRNETSEQHRNIRAAEFEMLKELIALQQIIDYAYLRRDAERGDLSKGLNHVLFIHDLATLTPEPVAKSAETLLSVWNGQSDKLGTDKEAGAALSEQVLATRRTVLESLRSLK
;
A
#
# COMPACT_ATOMS: atom_id res chain seq x y z
N MET A 1 54.35 -4.07 37.45
CA MET A 1 52.94 -3.67 37.23
C MET A 1 52.15 -4.90 36.84
N GLU A 2 51.39 -5.48 37.77
CA GLU A 2 50.50 -6.60 37.47
C GLU A 2 49.32 -6.10 36.64
N ARG A 3 49.04 -6.75 35.51
CA ARG A 3 47.90 -6.38 34.66
C ARG A 3 46.61 -6.81 35.37
N PRO A 4 45.63 -5.92 35.57
CA PRO A 4 44.38 -6.29 36.21
C PRO A 4 43.68 -7.37 35.39
N SER A 5 43.19 -8.40 36.07
CA SER A 5 42.41 -9.47 35.47
C SER A 5 41.20 -8.91 34.72
N LEU A 6 40.81 -9.53 33.61
CA LEU A 6 39.61 -9.16 32.85
C LEU A 6 38.37 -9.01 33.74
N MET A 7 38.22 -9.89 34.74
CA MET A 7 37.11 -9.86 35.70
C MET A 7 37.13 -8.59 36.57
N GLN A 8 38.33 -8.13 36.97
CA GLN A 8 38.51 -6.90 37.74
C GLN A 8 38.21 -5.66 36.89
N GLN A 9 38.59 -5.68 35.61
CA GLN A 9 38.29 -4.59 34.67
C GLN A 9 36.79 -4.48 34.39
N ILE A 10 36.09 -5.62 34.23
CA ILE A 10 34.63 -5.63 34.05
C ILE A 10 33.93 -5.09 35.29
N ARG A 11 34.31 -5.55 36.49
CA ARG A 11 33.73 -5.05 37.75
C ARG A 11 33.95 -3.55 37.93
N ARG A 12 35.16 -3.05 37.63
CA ARG A 12 35.49 -1.63 37.75
C ARG A 12 34.69 -0.75 36.79
N ASN A 13 34.36 -1.27 35.61
CA ASN A 13 33.61 -0.54 34.58
C ASN A 13 32.14 -0.98 34.47
N ALA A 14 31.60 -1.70 35.47
CA ALA A 14 30.28 -2.30 35.38
C ALA A 14 29.18 -1.26 35.10
N LEU A 15 29.26 -0.08 35.72
CA LEU A 15 28.32 1.01 35.47
C LEU A 15 28.41 1.51 34.02
N ALA A 16 29.61 1.74 33.50
CA ALA A 16 29.81 2.18 32.12
C ALA A 16 29.33 1.14 31.10
N LEU A 17 29.58 -0.15 31.37
CA LEU A 17 29.10 -1.26 30.54
C LEU A 17 27.57 -1.36 30.58
N LEU A 18 26.95 -1.16 31.75
CA LEU A 18 25.50 -1.12 31.89
C LEU A 18 24.91 0.08 31.13
N SER A 19 25.50 1.27 31.26
CA SER A 19 25.10 2.46 30.52
C SER A 19 25.20 2.25 29.01
N LEU A 20 26.29 1.63 28.54
CA LEU A 20 26.47 1.29 27.13
C LEU A 20 25.41 0.30 26.65
N LEU A 21 25.14 -0.76 27.42
CA LEU A 21 24.11 -1.76 27.10
C LEU A 21 22.72 -1.11 26.98
N VAL A 22 22.37 -0.24 27.93
CA VAL A 22 21.11 0.50 27.91
C VAL A 22 21.04 1.41 26.68
N ALA A 23 22.12 2.14 26.37
CA ALA A 23 22.18 3.02 25.21
C ALA A 23 22.00 2.26 23.88
N LEU A 24 22.69 1.12 23.72
CA LEU A 24 22.57 0.28 22.52
C LEU A 24 21.16 -0.30 22.39
N THR A 25 20.55 -0.72 23.50
CA THR A 25 19.19 -1.27 23.52
C THR A 25 18.17 -0.20 23.13
N ALA A 26 18.28 1.00 23.73
CA ALA A 26 17.40 2.12 23.44
C ALA A 26 17.52 2.60 21.98
N LEU A 27 18.74 2.69 21.45
CA LEU A 27 18.98 3.07 20.06
C LEU A 27 18.39 2.03 19.09
N SER A 28 18.62 0.74 19.36
CA SER A 28 18.09 -0.35 18.54
C SER A 28 16.56 -0.35 18.51
N TYR A 29 15.93 -0.23 19.69
CA TYR A 29 14.48 -0.15 19.80
C TYR A 29 13.89 1.07 19.07
N ASN A 30 14.49 2.25 19.25
CA ASN A 30 14.03 3.47 18.58
C ASN A 30 14.17 3.38 17.05
N THR A 31 15.26 2.80 16.57
CA THR A 31 15.51 2.63 15.12
C THR A 31 14.47 1.69 14.52
N TRP A 32 14.26 0.52 15.12
CA TRP A 32 13.26 -0.45 14.67
C TRP A 32 11.83 0.12 14.69
N ARG A 33 11.48 0.83 15.77
CA ARG A 33 10.17 1.48 15.91
C ARG A 33 9.97 2.57 14.86
N ASN A 34 11.01 3.35 14.57
CA ASN A 34 10.94 4.42 13.59
C ASN A 34 10.74 3.86 12.17
N GLU A 35 11.53 2.85 11.79
CA GLU A 35 11.43 2.17 10.50
C GLU A 35 10.03 1.59 10.28
N THR A 36 9.50 0.85 11.26
CA THR A 36 8.13 0.32 11.21
C THR A 36 7.08 1.42 11.04
N SER A 37 7.24 2.54 11.77
CA SER A 37 6.32 3.68 11.68
C SER A 37 6.37 4.36 10.31
N GLU A 38 7.56 4.42 9.70
CA GLU A 38 7.77 4.98 8.36
C GLU A 38 7.15 4.11 7.28
N GLN A 39 7.36 2.80 7.36
CA GLN A 39 6.72 1.83 6.47
C GLN A 39 5.19 1.97 6.52
N HIS A 40 4.59 2.04 7.71
CA HIS A 40 3.14 2.24 7.84
C HIS A 40 2.67 3.60 7.29
N ARG A 41 3.47 4.66 7.40
CA ARG A 41 3.15 5.97 6.79
C ARG A 41 3.17 5.89 5.27
N ASN A 42 4.17 5.23 4.68
CA ASN A 42 4.28 5.08 3.23
C ASN A 42 3.13 4.24 2.67
N ILE A 43 2.77 3.14 3.33
CA ILE A 43 1.61 2.32 2.94
C ILE A 43 0.33 3.16 3.00
N ARG A 44 0.09 3.89 4.09
CA ARG A 44 -1.09 4.78 4.21
C ARG A 44 -1.15 5.82 3.09
N ALA A 45 -0.01 6.44 2.76
CA ALA A 45 0.05 7.44 1.70
C ALA A 45 -0.34 6.84 0.34
N ALA A 46 0.23 5.68 -0.02
CA ALA A 46 -0.09 4.97 -1.25
C ALA A 46 -1.58 4.54 -1.28
N GLU A 47 -2.08 3.93 -0.20
CA GLU A 47 -3.45 3.42 -0.12
C GLU A 47 -4.51 4.53 -0.16
N PHE A 48 -4.26 5.69 0.46
CA PHE A 48 -5.17 6.83 0.33
C PHE A 48 -5.19 7.42 -1.08
N GLU A 49 -4.05 7.42 -1.77
CA GLU A 49 -4.01 7.83 -3.18
C GLU A 49 -4.77 6.82 -4.06
N MET A 50 -4.55 5.52 -3.86
CA MET A 50 -5.31 4.47 -4.55
C MET A 50 -6.83 4.61 -4.35
N LEU A 51 -7.30 4.95 -3.15
CA LEU A 51 -8.73 5.17 -2.89
C LEU A 51 -9.31 6.33 -3.72
N LYS A 52 -8.55 7.42 -3.91
CA LYS A 52 -8.97 8.55 -4.76
C LYS A 52 -9.06 8.13 -6.23
N GLU A 53 -8.06 7.40 -6.70
CA GLU A 53 -7.97 6.91 -8.08
C GLU A 53 -9.06 5.86 -8.38
N LEU A 54 -9.37 4.97 -7.44
CA LEU A 54 -10.47 4.00 -7.58
C LEU A 54 -11.83 4.69 -7.71
N ILE A 55 -12.05 5.81 -6.99
CA ILE A 55 -13.29 6.59 -7.12
C ILE A 55 -13.37 7.29 -8.48
N ALA A 56 -12.26 7.87 -8.95
CA ALA A 56 -12.19 8.49 -10.26
C ALA A 56 -12.43 7.47 -11.39
N LEU A 57 -11.84 6.27 -11.26
CA LEU A 57 -12.06 5.16 -12.17
C LEU A 57 -13.52 4.70 -12.19
N GLN A 58 -14.16 4.54 -11.03
CA GLN A 58 -15.59 4.20 -10.96
C GLN A 58 -16.45 5.22 -11.70
N GLN A 59 -16.14 6.51 -11.53
CA GLN A 59 -16.87 7.57 -12.22
C GLN A 59 -16.73 7.45 -13.74
N ILE A 60 -15.52 7.17 -14.26
CA ILE A 60 -15.30 6.96 -15.70
C ILE A 60 -16.09 5.74 -16.20
N ILE A 61 -16.03 4.63 -15.46
CA ILE A 61 -16.80 3.42 -15.76
C ILE A 61 -18.29 3.78 -15.86
N ASP A 62 -18.86 4.43 -14.84
CA ASP A 62 -20.27 4.84 -14.81
C ASP A 62 -20.65 5.73 -16.01
N TYR A 63 -19.79 6.68 -16.40
CA TYR A 63 -20.03 7.50 -17.59
C TYR A 63 -20.03 6.67 -18.88
N ALA A 64 -19.08 5.74 -19.01
CA ALA A 64 -18.94 4.89 -20.19
C ALA A 64 -20.15 3.95 -20.37
N TYR A 65 -20.55 3.23 -19.31
CA TYR A 65 -21.54 2.16 -19.44
C TYR A 65 -22.98 2.56 -19.09
N LEU A 66 -23.21 3.39 -18.06
CA LEU A 66 -24.56 3.81 -17.66
C LEU A 66 -25.06 4.97 -18.53
N ARG A 67 -24.18 5.96 -18.75
CA ARG A 67 -24.55 7.21 -19.41
C ARG A 67 -24.22 7.24 -20.89
N ARG A 68 -23.40 6.30 -21.37
CA ARG A 68 -22.91 6.22 -22.76
C ARG A 68 -22.27 7.54 -23.22
N ASP A 69 -21.58 8.20 -22.30
CA ASP A 69 -20.86 9.44 -22.53
C ASP A 69 -19.40 9.10 -22.81
N ALA A 70 -19.04 9.06 -24.09
CA ALA A 70 -17.69 8.67 -24.52
C ALA A 70 -16.60 9.71 -24.14
N GLU A 71 -16.97 10.96 -23.88
CA GLU A 71 -16.02 12.01 -23.52
C GLU A 71 -15.64 11.93 -22.04
N ARG A 72 -16.65 11.74 -21.18
CA ARG A 72 -16.46 11.59 -19.73
C ARG A 72 -16.08 10.17 -19.33
N GLY A 73 -16.51 9.18 -20.11
CA GLY A 73 -16.19 7.75 -19.98
C GLY A 73 -15.01 7.30 -20.83
N ASP A 74 -14.04 8.20 -21.06
CA ASP A 74 -12.87 7.91 -21.89
C ASP A 74 -12.06 6.73 -21.32
N LEU A 75 -12.00 5.65 -22.10
CA LEU A 75 -11.30 4.42 -21.73
C LEU A 75 -9.79 4.64 -21.57
N SER A 76 -9.19 5.57 -22.30
CA SER A 76 -7.77 5.89 -22.15
C SER A 76 -7.50 6.53 -20.80
N LYS A 77 -8.41 7.40 -20.32
CA LYS A 77 -8.32 7.96 -18.96
C LYS A 77 -8.52 6.86 -17.91
N GLY A 78 -9.48 5.97 -18.12
CA GLY A 78 -9.70 4.83 -17.23
C GLY A 78 -8.47 3.94 -17.09
N LEU A 79 -7.79 3.62 -18.19
CA LEU A 79 -6.55 2.84 -18.18
C LEU A 79 -5.45 3.53 -17.36
N ASN A 80 -5.30 4.86 -17.48
CA ASN A 80 -4.32 5.60 -16.68
C ASN A 80 -4.54 5.42 -15.18
N HIS A 81 -5.80 5.49 -14.71
CA HIS A 81 -6.12 5.25 -13.30
C HIS A 81 -5.79 3.81 -12.89
N VAL A 82 -6.11 2.82 -13.72
CA VAL A 82 -5.82 1.40 -13.43
C VAL A 82 -4.31 1.16 -13.31
N LEU A 83 -3.51 1.70 -14.23
CA LEU A 83 -2.05 1.58 -14.18
C LEU A 83 -1.46 2.28 -12.96
N PHE A 84 -1.96 3.48 -12.64
CA PHE A 84 -1.51 4.20 -11.45
C PHE A 84 -1.83 3.45 -10.15
N ILE A 85 -3.02 2.87 -10.05
CA ILE A 85 -3.41 1.99 -8.93
C ILE A 85 -2.47 0.78 -8.85
N HIS A 86 -2.17 0.14 -9.98
CA HIS A 86 -1.26 -1.00 -10.05
C HIS A 86 0.16 -0.62 -9.58
N ASP A 87 0.69 0.50 -10.05
CA ASP A 87 2.03 0.96 -9.69
C ASP A 87 2.14 1.27 -8.19
N LEU A 88 1.15 1.94 -7.62
CA LEU A 88 1.10 2.19 -6.17
C LEU A 88 0.95 0.91 -5.36
N ALA A 89 0.23 -0.09 -5.88
CA ALA A 89 0.01 -1.35 -5.17
C ALA A 89 1.32 -2.13 -4.93
N THR A 90 2.38 -1.86 -5.69
CA THR A 90 3.73 -2.43 -5.45
C THR A 90 4.33 -2.00 -4.11
N LEU A 91 3.85 -0.90 -3.52
CA LEU A 91 4.27 -0.37 -2.22
C LEU A 91 3.38 -0.84 -1.07
N THR A 92 2.40 -1.70 -1.34
CA THR A 92 1.35 -2.12 -0.39
C THR A 92 1.45 -3.60 -0.05
N PRO A 93 0.76 -4.08 1.01
CA PRO A 93 0.71 -5.49 1.34
C PRO A 93 0.15 -6.36 0.21
N GLU A 94 0.58 -7.62 0.18
CA GLU A 94 0.25 -8.61 -0.87
C GLU A 94 -1.24 -8.69 -1.26
N PRO A 95 -2.23 -8.64 -0.34
CA PRO A 95 -3.64 -8.66 -0.72
C PRO A 95 -4.03 -7.50 -1.64
N VAL A 96 -3.52 -6.29 -1.37
CA VAL A 96 -3.81 -5.09 -2.16
C VAL A 96 -3.15 -5.19 -3.52
N ALA A 97 -1.88 -5.63 -3.58
CA ALA A 97 -1.15 -5.88 -4.83
C ALA A 97 -1.91 -6.87 -5.75
N LYS A 98 -2.34 -8.02 -5.21
CA LYS A 98 -3.12 -9.02 -5.96
C LYS A 98 -4.46 -8.48 -6.45
N SER A 99 -5.13 -7.69 -5.63
CA SER A 99 -6.42 -7.09 -6.00
C SER A 99 -6.26 -6.05 -7.12
N ALA A 100 -5.18 -5.26 -7.11
CA ALA A 100 -4.85 -4.32 -8.17
C ALA A 100 -4.42 -5.01 -9.48
N GLU A 101 -3.64 -6.08 -9.40
CA GLU A 101 -3.31 -6.94 -10.55
C GLU A 101 -4.58 -7.53 -11.18
N THR A 102 -5.51 -8.00 -10.35
CA THR A 102 -6.80 -8.52 -10.81
C THR A 102 -7.63 -7.42 -11.48
N LEU A 103 -7.63 -6.20 -10.93
CA LEU A 103 -8.28 -5.04 -11.56
C LEU A 103 -7.71 -4.74 -12.94
N LEU A 104 -6.39 -4.75 -13.10
CA LEU A 104 -5.74 -4.58 -14.40
C LEU A 104 -6.11 -5.70 -15.38
N SER A 105 -6.14 -6.95 -14.91
CA SER A 105 -6.55 -8.09 -15.74
C SER A 105 -8.01 -7.97 -16.20
N VAL A 106 -8.93 -7.58 -15.32
CA VAL A 106 -10.36 -7.39 -15.67
C VAL A 106 -10.51 -6.20 -16.62
N TRP A 107 -9.76 -5.11 -16.40
CA TRP A 107 -9.73 -3.96 -17.31
C TRP A 107 -9.32 -4.36 -18.73
N ASN A 108 -8.21 -5.08 -18.87
CA ASN A 108 -7.73 -5.53 -20.18
C ASN A 108 -8.71 -6.49 -20.88
N GLY A 109 -9.49 -7.27 -20.11
CA GLY A 109 -10.48 -8.21 -20.67
C GLY A 109 -11.85 -7.60 -21.01
N GLN A 110 -12.21 -6.46 -20.41
CA GLN A 110 -13.58 -5.92 -20.46
C GLN A 110 -13.69 -4.48 -20.99
N SER A 111 -12.61 -3.69 -20.96
CA SER A 111 -12.67 -2.24 -21.23
C SER A 111 -13.22 -1.91 -22.62
N ASP A 112 -12.85 -2.68 -23.65
CA ASP A 112 -13.34 -2.50 -25.03
C ASP A 112 -14.87 -2.64 -25.14
N LYS A 113 -15.52 -3.29 -24.16
CA LYS A 113 -16.95 -3.59 -24.17
C LYS A 113 -17.78 -2.63 -23.31
N LEU A 114 -17.16 -1.73 -22.54
CA LEU A 114 -17.85 -0.83 -21.60
C LEU A 114 -18.99 -0.01 -22.22
N GLY A 115 -18.84 0.42 -23.48
CA GLY A 115 -19.87 1.21 -24.18
C GLY A 115 -21.05 0.40 -24.74
N THR A 116 -20.90 -0.93 -24.81
CA THR A 116 -21.83 -1.82 -25.52
C THR A 116 -22.45 -2.90 -24.64
N ASP A 117 -21.75 -3.30 -23.59
CA ASP A 117 -22.09 -4.43 -22.74
C ASP A 117 -22.23 -4.00 -21.27
N LYS A 118 -23.42 -4.22 -20.71
CA LYS A 118 -23.71 -3.91 -19.31
C LYS A 118 -23.00 -4.86 -18.36
N GLU A 119 -22.75 -6.09 -18.77
CA GLU A 119 -22.07 -7.10 -17.97
C GLU A 119 -20.59 -6.72 -17.79
N ALA A 120 -19.94 -6.18 -18.83
CA ALA A 120 -18.59 -5.63 -18.74
C ALA A 120 -18.50 -4.46 -17.74
N GLY A 121 -19.44 -3.53 -17.78
CA GLY A 121 -19.50 -2.41 -16.83
C GLY A 121 -19.76 -2.85 -15.38
N ALA A 122 -20.64 -3.85 -15.19
CA ALA A 122 -20.91 -4.43 -13.88
C ALA A 122 -19.69 -5.17 -13.31
N ALA A 123 -19.02 -6.00 -14.12
CA ALA A 123 -17.83 -6.74 -13.72
C ALA A 123 -16.68 -5.80 -13.31
N LEU A 124 -16.47 -4.72 -14.06
CA LEU A 124 -15.46 -3.72 -13.71
C LEU A 124 -15.80 -2.96 -12.44
N SER A 125 -17.06 -2.54 -12.28
CA SER A 125 -17.52 -1.87 -11.07
C SER A 125 -17.38 -2.76 -9.83
N GLU A 126 -17.72 -4.04 -9.96
CA GLU A 126 -17.54 -5.03 -8.89
C GLU A 126 -16.07 -5.18 -8.51
N GLN A 127 -15.17 -5.24 -9.51
CA GLN A 127 -13.73 -5.35 -9.25
C GLN A 127 -13.17 -4.09 -8.59
N VAL A 128 -13.60 -2.88 -9.01
CA VAL A 128 -13.23 -1.63 -8.33
C VAL A 128 -13.68 -1.64 -6.86
N LEU A 129 -14.90 -2.10 -6.59
CA LEU A 129 -15.41 -2.24 -5.23
C LEU A 129 -14.66 -3.30 -4.42
N ALA A 130 -14.21 -4.39 -5.06
CA ALA A 130 -13.39 -5.42 -4.43
C ALA A 130 -12.03 -4.84 -4.03
N THR A 131 -11.34 -4.17 -4.94
CA THR A 131 -10.06 -3.51 -4.65
C THR A 131 -10.18 -2.46 -3.57
N ARG A 132 -11.24 -1.64 -3.58
CA ARG A 132 -11.51 -0.67 -2.52
C ARG A 132 -11.69 -1.33 -1.15
N ARG A 133 -12.40 -2.47 -1.08
CA ARG A 133 -12.56 -3.23 0.18
C ARG A 133 -11.21 -3.74 0.69
N THR A 134 -10.40 -4.33 -0.19
CA THR A 134 -9.06 -4.83 0.17
C THR A 134 -8.15 -3.71 0.69
N VAL A 135 -8.15 -2.54 0.04
CA VAL A 135 -7.38 -1.36 0.49
C VAL A 135 -7.85 -0.90 1.87
N LEU A 136 -9.15 -0.84 2.12
CA LEU A 136 -9.69 -0.46 3.43
C LEU A 136 -9.37 -1.47 4.53
N GLU A 137 -9.36 -2.76 4.21
CA GLU A 137 -8.94 -3.82 5.14
C GLU A 137 -7.45 -3.70 5.49
N SER A 138 -6.61 -3.41 4.50
CA SER A 138 -5.18 -3.15 4.72
C SER A 138 -4.95 -1.95 5.63
N LEU A 139 -5.58 -0.80 5.34
CA LEU A 139 -5.51 0.40 6.19
C LEU A 139 -5.89 0.15 7.66
N ARG A 140 -6.91 -0.70 7.90
CA ARG A 140 -7.35 -1.09 9.24
C ARG A 140 -6.37 -2.00 9.99
N SER A 141 -5.51 -2.70 9.24
CA SER A 141 -4.53 -3.64 9.81
C SER A 141 -3.24 -2.96 10.28
N LEU A 142 -2.94 -1.76 9.76
CA LEU A 142 -1.76 -0.98 10.11
C LEU A 142 -1.87 -0.44 11.55
N LYS A 143 -0.88 -0.74 12.39
CA LYS A 143 -0.82 -0.33 13.81
C LYS A 143 0.10 0.85 14.07
#